data_AF-A0A968W0V2-F1
#
_entry.id   AF-A0A968W0V2-F1
#
_cell.length_a   1.000
_cell.length_b   1.000
_cell.length_c   1.000
_cell.angle_alpha   90.00
_cell.angle_beta   90.00
_cell.angle_gamma   90.00
#
_symmetry.space_group_name_H-M   'P 1'
#
loop_
_entity.id
_entity.type
_entity.pdbx_description
1 polymer ?
#
loop_
_entity_poly.entity_id
_entity_poly.type
_entity_poly.pdbx_seq_one_letter_code
_entity_poly.pdbx_strand_id
1 'polypeptide(L)'
;MKKLQFRAGDTEQNKLINAIVKTTQVITTIYTVLNQMFKHEGNQELIESLQTDARFNFNILFHLLSFLYNKNLIELIKELNENGTSDDNSFAMELLDDVVDENLKNLLMPILEHARLDKKVKQLDYFFQTYIHSDKDAYYQILTGEYSQFSNWTRTLALDYLLRHNAPINDEIMACLFHPIEIVRETCARLIFEKAPERFTAFAARYNETEMDNLIFGIEKPSNSLLIEKVRFLKQNRYFKELSMYSLINFAKEIEASDNEVFAENFLNFILRKPVLIFKDQDLHINIHHKKIVFNDRVNLLDLEIIGDNSDITKFQPLPAIKFYSITKTRFKKVIFDNPEIGVALQKLKEEFFRDNEHIPIENMIVESIKPVNLPIEKKRIKHAN
;
A
#
# COMPACT_ATOMS: atom_id res chain seq x y z
N MET A 1 35.87 4.60 4.67
CA MET A 1 34.70 5.29 5.25
C MET A 1 34.72 5.11 6.76
N LYS A 2 34.83 6.19 7.55
CA LYS A 2 34.64 6.10 9.02
C LYS A 2 33.15 5.83 9.29
N LYS A 3 32.81 4.68 9.86
CA LYS A 3 31.46 4.44 10.42
C LYS A 3 31.26 5.44 11.55
N LEU A 4 30.35 6.41 11.36
CA LEU A 4 29.90 7.31 12.42
C LEU A 4 29.11 6.46 13.43
N GLN A 5 29.72 6.12 14.56
CA GLN A 5 29.05 5.50 15.70
C GLN A 5 28.45 6.63 16.54
N PHE A 6 27.29 7.14 16.13
CA PHE A 6 26.55 8.10 16.94
C PHE A 6 26.07 7.43 18.23
N ARG A 7 26.25 8.10 19.38
CA ARG A 7 25.63 7.76 20.66
C ARG A 7 24.95 9.02 21.19
N ALA A 8 23.70 8.89 21.62
CA ALA A 8 22.91 10.00 22.16
C ALA A 8 23.51 10.53 23.48
N GLY A 9 23.56 11.85 23.63
CA GLY A 9 23.79 12.50 24.94
C GLY A 9 22.52 12.44 25.81
N ASP A 10 22.60 12.84 27.07
CA ASP A 10 21.53 12.64 28.06
C ASP A 10 20.16 13.21 27.64
N THR A 11 20.15 14.35 26.95
CA THR A 11 18.90 14.97 26.46
C THR A 11 18.34 14.22 25.24
N GLU A 12 19.20 13.76 24.33
CA GLU A 12 18.80 12.92 23.21
C GLU A 12 18.33 11.53 23.68
N GLN A 13 18.93 10.97 24.73
CA GLN A 13 18.55 9.69 25.30
C GLN A 13 17.11 9.71 25.81
N ASN A 14 16.73 10.74 26.59
CA ASN A 14 15.36 10.87 27.06
C ASN A 14 14.34 10.99 25.92
N LYS A 15 14.69 11.68 24.82
CA LYS A 15 13.83 11.76 23.63
C LYS A 15 13.68 10.40 22.95
N LEU A 16 14.77 9.63 22.85
CA LEU A 16 14.76 8.28 22.27
C LEU A 16 13.96 7.30 23.14
N ILE A 17 14.10 7.36 24.46
CA ILE A 17 13.30 6.56 25.40
C ILE A 17 11.81 6.89 25.23
N ASN A 18 11.44 8.16 25.17
CA ASN A 18 10.05 8.56 24.94
C ASN A 18 9.53 8.08 23.57
N ALA A 19 10.37 8.11 22.53
CA ALA A 19 10.03 7.56 21.23
C ALA A 19 9.81 6.04 21.29
N ILE A 20 10.65 5.30 22.02
CA ILE A 20 10.51 3.86 22.26
C ILE A 20 9.18 3.58 22.96
N VAL A 21 8.89 4.27 24.07
CA VAL A 21 7.62 4.10 24.81
C VAL A 21 6.42 4.37 23.90
N LYS A 22 6.46 5.46 23.11
CA LYS A 22 5.39 5.78 22.15
C LYS A 22 5.25 4.71 21.06
N THR A 23 6.34 4.21 20.50
CA THR A 23 6.30 3.14 19.50
C THR A 23 5.75 1.83 20.09
N THR A 24 6.13 1.48 21.32
CA THR A 24 5.57 0.35 22.08
C THR A 24 4.07 0.51 22.29
N GLN A 25 3.60 1.72 22.63
CA GLN A 25 2.17 2.01 22.74
C GLN A 25 1.43 1.80 21.42
N VAL A 26 2.02 2.24 20.29
CA VAL A 26 1.46 2.03 18.95
C VAL A 26 1.32 0.53 18.65
N ILE A 27 2.38 -0.26 18.87
CA ILE A 27 2.35 -1.72 18.68
C ILE A 27 1.27 -2.36 19.55
N THR A 28 1.18 -1.96 20.82
CA THR A 28 0.16 -2.43 21.77
C THR A 28 -1.25 -2.15 21.28
N THR A 29 -1.49 -0.94 20.75
CA THR A 29 -2.78 -0.54 20.20
C THR A 29 -3.15 -1.41 19.00
N ILE A 30 -2.21 -1.63 18.07
CA ILE A 30 -2.42 -2.50 16.91
C ILE A 30 -2.70 -3.94 17.35
N TYR A 31 -1.94 -4.47 18.32
CA TYR A 31 -2.18 -5.80 18.88
C TYR A 31 -3.54 -5.94 19.54
N THR A 32 -4.00 -4.89 20.23
CA THR A 32 -5.33 -4.92 20.86
C THR A 32 -6.44 -4.92 19.82
N VAL A 33 -6.31 -4.12 18.76
CA VAL A 33 -7.21 -4.13 17.61
C VAL A 33 -7.22 -5.51 16.94
N LEU A 34 -6.04 -6.07 16.63
CA LEU A 34 -5.90 -7.40 16.04
C LEU A 34 -6.55 -8.48 16.92
N ASN A 35 -6.31 -8.45 18.23
CA ASN A 35 -6.86 -9.42 19.18
C ASN A 35 -8.39 -9.36 19.24
N GLN A 36 -8.97 -8.17 19.09
CA GLN A 36 -10.41 -8.03 19.00
C GLN A 36 -10.94 -8.56 17.66
N MET A 37 -10.27 -8.23 16.55
CA MET A 37 -10.72 -8.59 15.21
C MET A 37 -10.57 -10.08 14.87
N PHE A 38 -9.58 -10.78 15.43
CA PHE A 38 -9.41 -12.23 15.23
C PHE A 38 -10.56 -13.08 15.78
N LYS A 39 -11.46 -12.50 16.57
CA LYS A 39 -12.64 -13.20 17.09
C LYS A 39 -13.74 -13.39 16.04
N HIS A 40 -13.63 -12.74 14.88
CA HIS A 40 -14.66 -12.73 13.83
C HIS A 40 -14.08 -13.07 12.45
N GLU A 41 -14.75 -13.97 11.73
CA GLU A 41 -14.41 -14.28 10.34
C GLU A 41 -14.78 -13.09 9.42
N GLY A 42 -13.96 -12.78 8.42
CA GLY A 42 -14.39 -11.95 7.29
C GLY A 42 -13.58 -10.69 6.96
N ASN A 43 -12.40 -10.45 7.53
CA ASN A 43 -11.57 -9.31 7.09
C ASN A 43 -10.06 -9.61 7.03
N GLN A 44 -9.69 -10.62 6.25
CA GLN A 44 -8.29 -11.01 6.07
C GLN A 44 -7.42 -9.87 5.53
N GLU A 45 -7.92 -9.04 4.61
CA GLU A 45 -7.14 -7.94 4.04
C GLU A 45 -6.79 -6.87 5.09
N LEU A 46 -7.72 -6.53 5.99
CA LEU A 46 -7.44 -5.60 7.09
C LEU A 46 -6.50 -6.21 8.13
N ILE A 47 -6.66 -7.51 8.44
CA ILE A 47 -5.74 -8.22 9.33
C ILE A 47 -4.31 -8.19 8.78
N GLU A 48 -4.12 -8.50 7.48
CA GLU A 48 -2.81 -8.44 6.82
C GLU A 48 -2.22 -7.02 6.86
N SER A 49 -3.07 -5.99 6.70
CA SER A 49 -2.66 -4.58 6.78
C SER A 49 -2.22 -4.20 8.20
N LEU A 50 -2.97 -4.60 9.23
CA LEU A 50 -2.63 -4.37 10.64
C LEU A 50 -1.35 -5.11 11.05
N GLN A 51 -1.15 -6.34 10.58
CA GLN A 51 0.11 -7.07 10.78
C GLN A 51 1.30 -6.35 10.13
N THR A 52 1.08 -5.75 8.96
CA THR A 52 2.09 -4.95 8.28
C THR A 52 2.42 -3.68 9.07
N ASP A 53 1.40 -2.99 9.60
CA ASP A 53 1.58 -1.81 10.47
C ASP A 53 2.33 -2.19 11.77
N ALA A 54 2.02 -3.34 12.38
CA ALA A 54 2.72 -3.83 13.57
C ALA A 54 4.20 -4.12 13.26
N ARG A 55 4.49 -4.82 12.17
CA ARG A 55 5.87 -5.12 11.73
C ARG A 55 6.65 -3.85 11.40
N PHE A 56 6.01 -2.86 10.78
CA PHE A 56 6.65 -1.56 10.51
C PHE A 56 7.04 -0.85 11.81
N ASN A 57 6.15 -0.80 12.80
CA ASN A 57 6.45 -0.18 14.09
C ASN A 57 7.47 -1.00 14.91
N PHE A 58 7.45 -2.32 14.81
CA PHE A 58 8.47 -3.20 15.37
C PHE A 58 9.86 -2.90 14.78
N ASN A 59 9.95 -2.70 13.46
CA ASN A 59 11.19 -2.25 12.84
C ASN A 59 11.65 -0.89 13.36
N ILE A 60 10.74 0.08 13.53
CA ILE A 60 11.08 1.38 14.12
C ILE A 60 11.61 1.21 15.54
N LEU A 61 10.98 0.37 16.36
CA LEU A 61 11.39 0.09 17.73
C LEU A 61 12.87 -0.37 17.79
N PHE A 62 13.26 -1.34 16.96
CA PHE A 62 14.64 -1.81 16.90
C PHE A 62 15.63 -0.74 16.40
N HIS A 63 15.22 0.10 15.43
CA HIS A 63 16.05 1.22 15.02
C HIS A 63 16.29 2.21 16.17
N LEU A 64 15.25 2.53 16.95
CA LEU A 64 15.37 3.41 18.12
C LEU A 64 16.28 2.80 19.19
N LEU A 65 16.11 1.51 19.50
CA LEU A 65 16.98 0.78 20.42
C LEU A 65 18.45 0.80 19.95
N SER A 66 18.70 0.70 18.64
CA SER A 66 20.07 0.73 18.09
C SER A 66 20.80 2.07 18.27
N PHE A 67 20.06 3.16 18.55
CA PHE A 67 20.64 4.47 18.88
C PHE A 67 20.98 4.62 20.36
N LEU A 68 20.31 3.86 21.24
CA LEU A 68 20.56 3.87 22.69
C LEU A 68 21.59 2.82 23.09
N TYR A 69 21.51 1.63 22.51
CA TYR A 69 22.28 0.46 22.90
C TYR A 69 23.28 0.05 21.82
N ASN A 70 24.02 -1.04 22.06
CA ASN A 70 24.96 -1.56 21.06
C ASN A 70 24.19 -2.03 19.82
N LYS A 71 24.32 -1.28 18.72
CA LYS A 71 23.67 -1.57 17.44
C LYS A 71 23.80 -3.03 16.98
N ASN A 72 25.00 -3.61 17.02
CA ASN A 72 25.21 -4.97 16.52
C ASN A 72 24.45 -6.01 17.37
N LEU A 73 24.35 -5.75 18.68
CA LEU A 73 23.65 -6.63 19.60
C LEU A 73 22.13 -6.51 19.44
N ILE A 74 21.63 -5.28 19.25
CA ILE A 74 20.22 -5.04 18.93
C ILE A 74 19.83 -5.66 17.58
N GLU A 75 20.69 -5.57 16.56
CA GLU A 75 20.48 -6.23 15.26
C GLU A 75 20.46 -7.77 15.40
N LEU A 76 21.36 -8.34 16.22
CA LEU A 76 21.37 -9.78 16.52
C LEU A 76 20.09 -10.23 17.24
N ILE A 77 19.66 -9.50 18.28
CA ILE A 77 18.40 -9.79 19.00
C ILE A 77 17.22 -9.77 18.03
N LYS A 78 17.18 -8.80 17.10
CA LYS A 78 16.14 -8.72 16.08
C LYS A 78 16.14 -9.95 15.17
N GLU A 79 17.30 -10.33 14.65
CA GLU A 79 17.45 -11.45 13.73
C GLU A 79 17.04 -12.78 14.38
N LEU A 80 17.48 -13.02 15.62
CA LEU A 80 17.09 -14.18 16.42
C LEU A 80 15.57 -14.20 16.68
N ASN A 81 14.96 -13.03 16.89
CA ASN A 81 13.52 -12.95 17.14
C ASN A 81 12.67 -13.16 15.88
N GLU A 82 13.09 -12.65 14.72
CA GLU A 82 12.31 -12.73 13.48
C GLU A 82 12.50 -14.06 12.74
N ASN A 83 13.70 -14.65 12.80
CA ASN A 83 14.07 -15.81 11.96
C ASN A 83 14.53 -17.03 12.77
N GLY A 84 14.64 -16.91 14.10
CA GLY A 84 15.16 -17.96 14.96
C GLY A 84 14.14 -19.03 15.36
N THR A 85 14.68 -20.12 15.88
CA THR A 85 13.95 -21.20 16.56
C THR A 85 13.43 -20.75 17.94
N SER A 86 12.72 -21.64 18.65
CA SER A 86 12.32 -21.37 20.04
C SER A 86 13.52 -21.14 20.97
N ASP A 87 14.64 -21.79 20.70
CA ASP A 87 15.87 -21.64 21.50
C ASP A 87 16.55 -20.31 21.19
N ASP A 88 16.63 -19.93 19.91
CA ASP A 88 17.14 -18.62 19.48
C ASP A 88 16.33 -17.46 20.09
N ASN A 89 15.02 -17.65 20.19
CA ASN A 89 14.13 -16.69 20.86
C ASN A 89 14.38 -16.56 22.34
N SER A 90 14.63 -17.67 23.03
CA SER A 90 14.98 -17.67 24.45
C SER A 90 16.31 -16.95 24.66
N PHE A 91 17.30 -17.23 23.80
CA PHE A 91 18.58 -16.54 23.81
C PHE A 91 18.45 -15.04 23.49
N ALA A 92 17.57 -14.65 22.57
CA ALA A 92 17.27 -13.25 22.28
C ALA A 92 16.69 -12.51 23.49
N MET A 93 15.84 -13.17 24.29
CA MET A 93 15.32 -12.60 25.54
C MET A 93 16.43 -12.42 26.57
N GLU A 94 17.32 -13.41 26.75
CA GLU A 94 18.46 -13.30 27.67
C GLU A 94 19.38 -12.13 27.27
N LEU A 95 19.72 -12.03 25.98
CA LEU A 95 20.51 -10.90 25.48
C LEU A 95 19.80 -9.56 25.69
N LEU A 96 18.49 -9.49 25.52
CA LEU A 96 17.74 -8.26 25.79
C LEU A 96 17.78 -7.89 27.28
N ASP A 97 17.67 -8.88 28.16
CA ASP A 97 17.73 -8.71 29.61
C ASP A 97 19.08 -8.14 30.07
N ASP A 98 20.18 -8.58 29.45
CA ASP A 98 21.51 -8.05 29.77
C ASP A 98 21.77 -6.63 29.22
N VAL A 99 21.04 -6.22 28.19
CA VAL A 99 21.35 -5.02 27.40
C VAL A 99 20.50 -3.81 27.76
N VAL A 100 19.22 -4.04 28.04
CA VAL A 100 18.23 -2.97 28.19
C VAL A 100 18.00 -2.64 29.65
N ASP A 101 17.78 -1.37 29.97
CA ASP A 101 17.48 -0.93 31.34
C ASP A 101 16.13 -1.48 31.85
N GLU A 102 16.05 -1.81 33.14
CA GLU A 102 14.87 -2.40 33.81
C GLU A 102 13.53 -1.74 33.46
N ASN A 103 13.51 -0.40 33.37
CA ASN A 103 12.30 0.34 33.05
C ASN A 103 11.75 0.04 31.65
N LEU A 104 12.64 -0.17 30.68
CA LEU A 104 12.26 -0.53 29.31
C LEU A 104 12.02 -2.02 29.15
N LYS A 105 12.69 -2.89 29.92
CA LYS A 105 12.47 -4.34 29.87
C LYS A 105 11.01 -4.72 30.03
N ASN A 106 10.34 -4.15 31.03
CA ASN A 106 8.93 -4.42 31.32
C ASN A 106 7.98 -4.08 30.15
N LEU A 107 8.38 -3.15 29.28
CA LEU A 107 7.62 -2.75 28.09
C LEU A 107 7.98 -3.59 26.87
N LEU A 108 9.25 -3.96 26.71
CA LEU A 108 9.75 -4.65 25.51
C LEU A 108 9.54 -6.16 25.56
N MET A 109 9.70 -6.78 26.73
CA MET A 109 9.59 -8.24 26.89
C MET A 109 8.24 -8.77 26.37
N PRO A 110 7.07 -8.19 26.74
CA PRO A 110 5.79 -8.68 26.22
C PRO A 110 5.64 -8.59 24.70
N ILE A 111 6.30 -7.62 24.06
CA ILE A 111 6.27 -7.46 22.60
C ILE A 111 7.12 -8.54 21.93
N LEU A 112 8.29 -8.84 22.49
CA LEU A 112 9.29 -9.73 21.90
C LEU A 112 9.04 -11.21 22.20
N GLU A 113 8.40 -11.52 23.34
CA GLU A 113 8.02 -12.88 23.70
C GLU A 113 7.21 -13.58 22.60
N HIS A 114 7.47 -14.87 22.37
CA HIS A 114 6.65 -15.72 21.50
C HIS A 114 5.37 -16.17 22.21
N ALA A 115 4.58 -15.20 22.65
CA ALA A 115 3.30 -15.40 23.34
C ALA A 115 2.12 -15.21 22.39
N ARG A 116 0.98 -15.83 22.74
CA ARG A 116 -0.30 -15.54 22.08
C ARG A 116 -0.65 -14.06 22.22
N LEU A 117 -1.30 -13.50 21.19
CA LEU A 117 -1.64 -12.08 21.14
C LEU A 117 -2.47 -11.62 22.34
N ASP A 118 -3.40 -12.45 22.82
CA ASP A 118 -4.23 -12.14 24.00
C ASP A 118 -3.41 -12.03 25.30
N LYS A 119 -2.31 -12.80 25.43
CA LYS A 119 -1.37 -12.69 26.55
C LYS A 119 -0.55 -11.40 26.44
N LYS A 120 -0.03 -11.08 25.25
CA LYS A 120 0.73 -9.85 25.00
C LYS A 120 -0.07 -8.60 25.36
N VAL A 121 -1.32 -8.54 24.87
CA VAL A 121 -2.24 -7.43 25.15
C VAL A 121 -2.48 -7.28 26.65
N LYS A 122 -2.76 -8.38 27.38
CA LYS A 122 -2.98 -8.34 28.83
C LYS A 122 -1.78 -7.80 29.62
N GLN A 123 -0.55 -8.18 29.23
CA GLN A 123 0.66 -7.69 29.89
C GLN A 123 0.89 -6.19 29.63
N LEU A 124 0.62 -5.72 28.40
CA LEU A 124 0.85 -4.34 27.98
C LEU A 124 -0.26 -3.38 28.42
N ASP A 125 -1.48 -3.89 28.66
CA ASP A 125 -2.63 -3.09 29.10
C ASP A 125 -2.38 -2.41 30.46
N TYR A 126 -1.55 -3.02 31.33
CA TYR A 126 -1.10 -2.41 32.59
C TYR A 126 -0.41 -1.05 32.38
N PHE A 127 0.28 -0.87 31.25
CA PHE A 127 1.04 0.34 30.95
C PHE A 127 0.27 1.35 30.11
N PHE A 128 -0.57 0.88 29.17
CA PHE A 128 -1.15 1.74 28.13
C PHE A 128 -2.67 1.83 28.12
N GLN A 129 -3.38 1.01 28.90
CA GLN A 129 -4.84 1.03 29.03
C GLN A 129 -5.58 1.02 27.68
N THR A 130 -5.18 0.11 26.77
CA THR A 130 -5.65 0.09 25.36
C THR A 130 -6.94 -0.69 25.17
N TYR A 131 -7.81 -0.74 26.18
CA TYR A 131 -8.99 -1.59 26.18
C TYR A 131 -10.00 -1.24 25.07
N ILE A 132 -10.47 -2.26 24.35
CA ILE A 132 -11.48 -2.13 23.29
C ILE A 132 -12.73 -2.91 23.72
N HIS A 133 -13.87 -2.23 23.84
CA HIS A 133 -15.10 -2.79 24.40
C HIS A 133 -15.90 -3.64 23.39
N SER A 134 -15.80 -3.33 22.09
CA SER A 134 -16.54 -4.03 21.04
C SER A 134 -15.78 -4.06 19.72
N ASP A 135 -16.24 -4.88 18.77
CA ASP A 135 -15.64 -4.92 17.42
C ASP A 135 -15.75 -3.57 16.72
N LYS A 136 -16.89 -2.89 16.89
CA LYS A 136 -17.11 -1.55 16.32
C LYS A 136 -16.08 -0.56 16.84
N ASP A 137 -15.76 -0.63 18.14
CA ASP A 137 -14.74 0.23 18.74
C ASP A 137 -13.35 -0.04 18.16
N ALA A 138 -13.06 -1.29 17.75
CA ALA A 138 -11.80 -1.60 17.07
C ALA A 138 -11.69 -0.85 15.72
N TYR A 139 -12.77 -0.80 14.94
CA TYR A 139 -12.78 -0.03 13.69
C TYR A 139 -12.68 1.47 13.96
N TYR A 140 -13.40 2.00 14.95
CA TYR A 140 -13.31 3.41 15.30
C TYR A 140 -11.93 3.79 15.85
N GLN A 141 -11.27 2.91 16.58
CA GLN A 141 -9.88 3.08 17.01
C GLN A 141 -8.94 3.22 15.80
N ILE A 142 -9.16 2.44 14.74
CA ILE A 142 -8.38 2.57 13.50
C ILE A 142 -8.60 3.94 12.85
N LEU A 143 -9.85 4.41 12.78
CA LEU A 143 -10.20 5.67 12.12
C LEU A 143 -9.72 6.90 12.90
N THR A 144 -9.91 6.90 14.21
CA THR A 144 -9.65 8.05 15.10
C THR A 144 -8.27 8.05 15.74
N GLY A 145 -7.57 6.90 15.74
CA GLY A 145 -6.22 6.78 16.28
C GLY A 145 -5.23 7.72 15.59
N GLU A 146 -4.17 8.10 16.31
CA GLU A 146 -3.16 9.05 15.83
C GLU A 146 -2.62 8.66 14.43
N TYR A 147 -2.27 9.66 13.60
CA TYR A 147 -1.80 9.42 12.23
C TYR A 147 -0.65 8.42 12.13
N SER A 148 0.21 8.32 13.15
CA SER A 148 1.33 7.38 13.19
C SER A 148 0.96 5.94 13.58
N GLN A 149 -0.24 5.69 14.09
CA GLN A 149 -0.63 4.36 14.58
C GLN A 149 -0.98 3.39 13.45
N PHE A 150 -1.84 3.84 12.53
CA PHE A 150 -2.36 3.01 11.45
C PHE A 150 -1.95 3.61 10.11
N SER A 151 -1.69 2.77 9.10
CA SER A 151 -1.48 3.28 7.75
C SER A 151 -2.78 3.80 7.15
N ASN A 152 -2.67 4.68 6.15
CA ASN A 152 -3.82 5.17 5.40
C ASN A 152 -4.58 4.04 4.70
N TRP A 153 -3.86 2.97 4.33
CA TRP A 153 -4.47 1.77 3.76
C TRP A 153 -5.31 1.02 4.80
N THR A 154 -4.78 0.80 6.00
CA THR A 154 -5.53 0.20 7.12
C THR A 154 -6.82 0.99 7.42
N ARG A 155 -6.76 2.34 7.45
CA ARG A 155 -7.95 3.19 7.62
C ARG A 155 -8.95 3.05 6.47
N THR A 156 -8.46 3.00 5.23
CA THR A 156 -9.27 2.79 4.03
C THR A 156 -10.03 1.46 4.11
N LEU A 157 -9.34 0.38 4.49
CA LEU A 157 -9.95 -0.94 4.65
C LEU A 157 -10.96 -1.01 5.80
N ALA A 158 -10.73 -0.28 6.90
CA ALA A 158 -11.70 -0.17 7.97
C ALA A 158 -12.98 0.53 7.49
N LEU A 159 -12.87 1.63 6.74
CA LEU A 159 -14.02 2.30 6.13
C LEU A 159 -14.78 1.37 5.15
N ASP A 160 -14.07 0.71 4.24
CA ASP A 160 -14.69 -0.22 3.29
C ASP A 160 -15.39 -1.40 3.99
N TYR A 161 -14.82 -1.91 5.09
CA TYR A 161 -15.49 -2.93 5.89
C TYR A 161 -16.79 -2.39 6.51
N LEU A 162 -16.75 -1.20 7.12
CA LEU A 162 -17.93 -0.55 7.69
C LEU A 162 -19.00 -0.28 6.62
N LEU A 163 -18.60 0.05 5.38
CA LEU A 163 -19.50 0.17 4.23
C LEU A 163 -20.26 -1.14 4.00
N ARG A 164 -19.53 -2.24 3.77
CA ARG A 164 -20.07 -3.57 3.44
C ARG A 164 -20.96 -4.17 4.53
N HIS A 165 -20.76 -3.77 5.79
CA HIS A 165 -21.48 -4.32 6.94
C HIS A 165 -22.55 -3.39 7.51
N ASN A 166 -23.04 -2.43 6.71
CA ASN A 166 -24.17 -1.57 7.11
C ASN A 166 -23.99 -0.85 8.47
N ALA A 167 -22.76 -0.51 8.83
CA ALA A 167 -22.50 0.32 10.01
C ALA A 167 -23.18 1.70 9.87
N PRO A 168 -23.74 2.25 10.97
CA PRO A 168 -24.35 3.57 10.98
C PRO A 168 -23.31 4.67 10.78
N ILE A 169 -23.70 5.76 10.12
CA ILE A 169 -22.83 6.92 9.94
C ILE A 169 -22.80 7.75 11.23
N ASN A 170 -21.63 7.82 11.86
CA ASN A 170 -21.34 8.66 13.02
C ASN A 170 -20.32 9.76 12.70
N ASP A 171 -20.04 10.62 13.67
CA ASP A 171 -19.16 11.77 13.50
C ASP A 171 -17.70 11.36 13.23
N GLU A 172 -17.26 10.22 13.77
CA GLU A 172 -15.93 9.65 13.50
C GLU A 172 -15.74 9.27 12.03
N ILE A 173 -16.77 8.67 11.41
CA ILE A 173 -16.78 8.40 9.97
C ILE A 173 -16.83 9.73 9.20
N MET A 174 -17.73 10.65 9.58
CA MET A 174 -17.86 11.95 8.90
C MET A 174 -16.54 12.74 8.92
N ALA A 175 -15.78 12.69 10.01
CA ALA A 175 -14.47 13.35 10.13
C ALA A 175 -13.46 12.85 9.08
N CYS A 176 -13.60 11.59 8.61
CA CYS A 176 -12.73 11.05 7.58
C CYS A 176 -12.90 11.73 6.20
N LEU A 177 -13.97 12.51 5.98
CA LEU A 177 -14.10 13.36 4.78
C LEU A 177 -13.03 14.46 4.72
N PHE A 178 -12.48 14.87 5.87
CA PHE A 178 -11.43 15.89 5.95
C PHE A 178 -10.02 15.30 6.02
N HIS A 179 -9.90 13.98 5.87
CA HIS A 179 -8.61 13.32 5.97
C HIS A 179 -7.65 13.85 4.88
N PRO A 180 -6.36 14.12 5.14
CA PRO A 180 -5.46 14.70 4.13
C PRO A 180 -5.17 13.76 2.95
N ILE A 181 -5.44 12.47 3.13
CA ILE A 181 -5.16 11.42 2.15
C ILE A 181 -6.42 11.07 1.36
N GLU A 182 -6.33 11.25 0.05
CA GLU A 182 -7.42 11.11 -0.93
C GLU A 182 -8.14 9.76 -0.87
N ILE A 183 -7.42 8.63 -0.84
CA ILE A 183 -8.06 7.31 -0.82
C ILE A 183 -8.95 7.10 0.41
N VAL A 184 -8.59 7.69 1.56
CA VAL A 184 -9.41 7.65 2.77
C VAL A 184 -10.65 8.53 2.61
N ARG A 185 -10.48 9.75 2.08
CA ARG A 185 -11.61 10.66 1.81
C ARG A 185 -12.59 10.08 0.80
N GLU A 186 -12.10 9.57 -0.32
CA GLU A 186 -12.92 8.98 -1.39
C GLU A 186 -13.73 7.78 -0.88
N THR A 187 -13.08 6.90 -0.11
CA THR A 187 -13.76 5.72 0.49
C THR A 187 -14.80 6.15 1.52
N CYS A 188 -14.51 7.17 2.33
CA CYS A 188 -15.47 7.74 3.27
C CYS A 188 -16.67 8.40 2.54
N ALA A 189 -16.39 9.23 1.54
CA ALA A 189 -17.39 9.90 0.73
C ALA A 189 -18.33 8.91 0.06
N ARG A 190 -17.78 7.85 -0.54
CA ARG A 190 -18.57 6.75 -1.10
C ARG A 190 -19.48 6.12 -0.05
N LEU A 191 -18.93 5.79 1.12
CA LEU A 191 -19.67 5.17 2.21
C LEU A 191 -20.86 6.04 2.67
N ILE A 192 -20.66 7.35 2.81
CA ILE A 192 -21.71 8.27 3.26
C ILE A 192 -22.73 8.50 2.15
N PHE A 193 -22.29 8.66 0.90
CA PHE A 193 -23.17 8.81 -0.25
C PHE A 193 -24.12 7.62 -0.44
N GLU A 194 -23.62 6.39 -0.28
CA GLU A 194 -24.45 5.18 -0.42
C GLU A 194 -25.45 5.00 0.73
N LYS A 195 -25.12 5.43 1.95
CA LYS A 195 -25.92 5.13 3.16
C LYS A 195 -26.74 6.28 3.71
N ALA A 196 -26.28 7.51 3.52
CA ALA A 196 -26.89 8.73 4.04
C ALA A 196 -26.67 9.88 3.04
N PRO A 197 -27.20 9.78 1.81
CA PRO A 197 -27.00 10.77 0.75
C PRO A 197 -27.44 12.18 1.15
N GLU A 198 -28.44 12.31 2.02
CA GLU A 198 -28.89 13.58 2.58
C GLU A 198 -27.83 14.22 3.48
N ARG A 199 -27.12 13.40 4.28
CA ARG A 199 -26.01 13.88 5.11
C ARG A 199 -24.81 14.27 4.25
N PHE A 200 -24.53 13.49 3.21
CA PHE A 200 -23.48 13.82 2.24
C PHE A 200 -23.76 15.15 1.54
N THR A 201 -24.98 15.36 1.06
CA THR A 201 -25.39 16.60 0.38
C THR A 201 -25.32 17.80 1.32
N ALA A 202 -25.83 17.65 2.55
CA ALA A 202 -25.78 18.71 3.57
C ALA A 202 -24.34 19.08 3.95
N PHE A 203 -23.43 18.11 3.90
CA PHE A 203 -22.01 18.32 4.12
C PHE A 203 -21.35 19.02 2.92
N ALA A 204 -21.59 18.53 1.71
CA ALA A 204 -21.02 19.08 0.47
C ALA A 204 -21.34 20.56 0.30
N ALA A 205 -22.55 20.98 0.68
CA ALA A 205 -22.98 22.37 0.64
C ALA A 205 -22.17 23.32 1.57
N ARG A 206 -21.38 22.80 2.51
CA ARG A 206 -20.60 23.59 3.48
C ARG A 206 -19.13 23.75 3.10
N TYR A 207 -18.67 23.12 2.03
CA TYR A 207 -17.26 23.08 1.64
C TYR A 207 -16.96 23.94 0.41
N ASN A 208 -15.69 24.23 0.18
CA ASN A 208 -15.21 24.94 -1.01
C ASN A 208 -15.48 24.13 -2.29
N GLU A 209 -15.91 24.82 -3.37
CA GLU A 209 -16.41 24.20 -4.60
C GLU A 209 -15.40 23.20 -5.21
N THR A 210 -14.13 23.57 -5.41
CA THR A 210 -13.21 22.79 -6.25
C THR A 210 -12.77 21.42 -5.70
N GLU A 211 -12.56 21.24 -4.39
CA GLU A 211 -12.15 19.93 -3.85
C GLU A 211 -13.33 18.99 -3.69
N MET A 212 -14.51 19.52 -3.32
CA MET A 212 -15.72 18.71 -3.23
C MET A 212 -16.28 18.35 -4.60
N ASP A 213 -16.21 19.23 -5.61
CA ASP A 213 -16.66 18.90 -6.96
C ASP A 213 -15.88 17.70 -7.52
N ASN A 214 -14.56 17.65 -7.26
CA ASN A 214 -13.74 16.49 -7.65
C ASN A 214 -14.12 15.23 -6.87
N LEU A 215 -14.44 15.34 -5.58
CA LEU A 215 -14.87 14.21 -4.75
C LEU A 215 -16.24 13.69 -5.19
N ILE A 216 -17.20 14.58 -5.42
CA ILE A 216 -18.56 14.30 -5.91
C ILE A 216 -18.49 13.63 -7.29
N PHE A 217 -17.74 14.22 -8.22
CA PHE A 217 -17.53 13.63 -9.54
C PHE A 217 -16.83 12.26 -9.47
N GLY A 218 -15.97 12.04 -8.47
CA GLY A 218 -15.31 10.77 -8.21
C GLY A 218 -16.28 9.68 -7.73
N ILE A 219 -17.18 10.01 -6.80
CA ILE A 219 -18.12 9.04 -6.21
C ILE A 219 -19.30 8.70 -7.13
N GLU A 220 -19.70 9.58 -8.05
CA GLU A 220 -20.77 9.28 -9.01
C GLU A 220 -20.36 8.25 -10.08
N LYS A 221 -19.05 8.06 -10.27
CA LYS A 221 -18.51 7.08 -11.21
C LYS A 221 -18.76 5.64 -10.74
N PRO A 222 -18.65 4.64 -11.63
CA PRO A 222 -18.82 3.24 -11.26
C PRO A 222 -17.81 2.80 -10.19
N SER A 223 -18.15 1.80 -9.38
CA SER A 223 -17.30 1.39 -8.23
C SER A 223 -15.87 1.00 -8.59
N ASN A 224 -15.62 0.54 -9.82
CA ASN A 224 -14.28 0.26 -10.35
C ASN A 224 -13.39 1.51 -10.49
N SER A 225 -13.94 2.73 -10.43
CA SER A 225 -13.16 3.96 -10.50
C SER A 225 -12.52 4.36 -9.17
N LEU A 226 -12.97 3.77 -8.06
CA LEU A 226 -12.48 4.11 -6.73
C LEU A 226 -11.02 3.72 -6.56
N LEU A 227 -10.23 4.55 -5.86
CA LEU A 227 -8.81 4.25 -5.61
C LEU A 227 -8.62 2.92 -4.87
N ILE A 228 -9.51 2.58 -3.93
CA ILE A 228 -9.44 1.28 -3.22
C ILE A 228 -9.56 0.09 -4.18
N GLU A 229 -10.45 0.15 -5.15
CA GLU A 229 -10.67 -0.91 -6.13
C GLU A 229 -9.53 -1.00 -7.14
N LYS A 230 -8.99 0.15 -7.56
CA LYS A 230 -7.77 0.22 -8.39
C LYS A 230 -6.56 -0.38 -7.70
N VAL A 231 -6.34 -0.06 -6.43
CA VAL A 231 -5.24 -0.62 -5.63
C VAL A 231 -5.42 -2.12 -5.45
N ARG A 232 -6.62 -2.61 -5.12
CA ARG A 232 -6.92 -4.05 -5.03
C ARG A 232 -6.66 -4.77 -6.34
N PHE A 233 -7.06 -4.16 -7.44
CA PHE A 233 -6.81 -4.70 -8.77
C PHE A 233 -5.31 -4.82 -9.06
N LEU A 234 -4.51 -3.77 -8.78
CA LEU A 234 -3.06 -3.83 -8.94
C LEU A 234 -2.43 -4.93 -8.05
N LYS A 235 -2.83 -5.02 -6.77
CA LYS A 235 -2.31 -6.02 -5.80
C LYS A 235 -2.59 -7.47 -6.17
N GLN A 236 -3.47 -7.74 -7.12
CA GLN A 236 -3.71 -9.10 -7.62
C GLN A 236 -2.53 -9.62 -8.46
N ASN A 237 -1.70 -8.73 -9.00
CA ASN A 237 -0.43 -9.13 -9.59
C ASN A 237 0.63 -9.35 -8.50
N ARG A 238 1.34 -10.48 -8.54
CA ARG A 238 2.39 -10.81 -7.57
C ARG A 238 3.51 -9.76 -7.47
N TYR A 239 3.91 -9.14 -8.58
CA TYR A 239 4.98 -8.12 -8.57
C TYR A 239 4.51 -6.80 -7.98
N PHE A 240 3.22 -6.49 -8.10
CA PHE A 240 2.62 -5.31 -7.48
C PHE A 240 2.26 -5.55 -6.01
N LYS A 241 1.97 -6.79 -5.61
CA LYS A 241 1.70 -7.16 -4.21
C LYS A 241 2.87 -6.81 -3.27
N GLU A 242 4.09 -6.84 -3.78
CA GLU A 242 5.33 -6.54 -3.03
C GLU A 242 5.65 -5.04 -2.96
N LEU A 243 4.95 -4.20 -3.73
CA LEU A 243 5.23 -2.77 -3.76
C LEU A 243 4.72 -2.04 -2.52
N SER A 244 5.34 -0.89 -2.24
CA SER A 244 4.87 -0.02 -1.18
C SER A 244 3.46 0.50 -1.48
N MET A 245 2.63 0.66 -0.44
CA MET A 245 1.29 1.22 -0.59
C MET A 245 1.30 2.64 -1.16
N TYR A 246 2.35 3.42 -0.88
CA TYR A 246 2.52 4.75 -1.46
C TYR A 246 2.60 4.69 -2.98
N SER A 247 3.46 3.81 -3.50
CA SER A 247 3.66 3.60 -4.94
C SER A 247 2.39 3.07 -5.60
N LEU A 248 1.71 2.11 -4.98
CA LEU A 248 0.46 1.55 -5.49
C LEU A 248 -0.67 2.58 -5.56
N ILE A 249 -0.82 3.42 -4.52
CA ILE A 249 -1.83 4.48 -4.51
C ILE A 249 -1.50 5.52 -5.58
N ASN A 250 -0.24 5.94 -5.71
CA ASN A 250 0.17 6.88 -6.76
C ASN A 250 -0.07 6.32 -8.16
N PHE A 251 0.18 5.03 -8.37
CA PHE A 251 -0.15 4.39 -9.63
C PHE A 251 -1.67 4.37 -9.86
N ALA A 252 -2.44 3.96 -8.85
CA ALA A 252 -3.90 3.91 -8.93
C ALA A 252 -4.54 5.28 -9.25
N LYS A 253 -3.95 6.40 -8.82
CA LYS A 253 -4.44 7.74 -9.19
C LYS A 253 -4.32 8.04 -10.67
N GLU A 254 -3.30 7.48 -11.31
CA GLU A 254 -2.94 7.83 -12.69
C GLU A 254 -3.63 6.90 -13.70
N ILE A 255 -4.22 5.78 -13.24
CA ILE A 255 -5.02 4.87 -14.07
C ILE A 255 -6.50 5.26 -14.07
N GLU A 256 -7.14 5.15 -15.23
CA GLU A 256 -8.55 5.43 -15.46
C GLU A 256 -9.30 4.13 -15.68
N ALA A 257 -10.38 3.92 -14.91
CA ALA A 257 -11.31 2.83 -15.17
C ALA A 257 -12.06 3.12 -16.47
N SER A 258 -12.46 2.08 -17.18
CA SER A 258 -13.19 2.23 -18.43
C SER A 258 -14.25 1.13 -18.51
N ASP A 259 -15.40 1.48 -19.09
CA ASP A 259 -16.53 0.57 -19.25
C ASP A 259 -16.40 -0.21 -20.57
N ASN A 260 -16.65 -1.53 -20.51
CA ASN A 260 -16.43 -2.47 -21.62
C ASN A 260 -17.11 -2.03 -22.92
N GLU A 261 -18.33 -1.49 -22.81
CA GLU A 261 -19.11 -1.02 -23.96
C GLU A 261 -18.51 0.23 -24.59
N VAL A 262 -18.19 1.24 -23.77
CA VAL A 262 -17.57 2.50 -24.21
C VAL A 262 -16.22 2.26 -24.86
N PHE A 263 -15.46 1.29 -24.33
CA PHE A 263 -14.17 0.91 -24.87
C PHE A 263 -14.26 0.18 -26.20
N ALA A 264 -15.19 -0.76 -26.35
CA ALA A 264 -15.38 -1.46 -27.61
C ALA A 264 -15.79 -0.50 -28.74
N GLU A 265 -16.66 0.47 -28.44
CA GLU A 265 -17.12 1.47 -29.41
C GLU A 265 -16.03 2.50 -29.78
N ASN A 266 -15.18 2.87 -28.83
CA ASN A 266 -14.11 3.87 -29.02
C ASN A 266 -12.71 3.28 -29.13
N PHE A 267 -12.59 1.98 -29.36
CA PHE A 267 -11.32 1.26 -29.26
C PHE A 267 -10.24 1.86 -30.16
N LEU A 268 -10.57 2.23 -31.39
CA LEU A 268 -9.64 2.87 -32.33
C LEU A 268 -9.16 4.23 -31.80
N ASN A 269 -10.06 5.08 -31.33
CA ASN A 269 -9.72 6.38 -30.72
C ASN A 269 -8.88 6.21 -29.45
N PHE A 270 -9.12 5.13 -28.73
CA PHE A 270 -8.39 4.77 -27.53
C PHE A 270 -6.96 4.29 -27.87
N ILE A 271 -6.77 3.41 -28.85
CA ILE A 271 -5.44 2.99 -29.35
C ILE A 271 -4.63 4.19 -29.84
N LEU A 272 -5.26 5.13 -30.55
CA LEU A 272 -4.57 6.32 -31.08
C LEU A 272 -3.93 7.17 -29.96
N ARG A 273 -4.42 7.07 -28.72
CA ARG A 273 -3.83 7.74 -27.56
C ARG A 273 -2.63 6.98 -26.96
N LYS A 274 -2.29 5.82 -27.52
CA LYS A 274 -1.23 4.89 -27.09
C LYS A 274 -1.21 4.65 -25.57
N PRO A 275 -2.34 4.29 -24.95
CA PRO A 275 -2.38 4.02 -23.53
C PRO A 275 -1.81 2.64 -23.22
N VAL A 276 -1.29 2.49 -22.01
CA VAL A 276 -1.01 1.18 -21.45
C VAL A 276 -2.30 0.64 -20.86
N LEU A 277 -2.70 -0.55 -21.31
CA LEU A 277 -3.85 -1.26 -20.80
C LEU A 277 -3.45 -2.14 -19.63
N ILE A 278 -4.25 -2.13 -18.56
CA ILE A 278 -4.11 -3.02 -17.41
C ILE A 278 -5.42 -3.76 -17.26
N PHE A 279 -5.43 -5.07 -17.44
CA PHE A 279 -6.67 -5.86 -17.43
C PHE A 279 -6.48 -7.18 -16.70
N LYS A 280 -7.60 -7.79 -16.30
CA LYS A 280 -7.65 -9.04 -15.54
C LYS A 280 -8.69 -10.03 -16.08
N ASP A 281 -8.36 -11.32 -15.97
CA ASP A 281 -9.22 -12.51 -15.93
C ASP A 281 -10.39 -12.57 -16.91
N GLN A 282 -10.04 -12.62 -18.19
CA GLN A 282 -10.68 -13.49 -19.16
C GLN A 282 -9.85 -13.44 -20.44
N ASP A 283 -9.93 -14.49 -21.25
CA ASP A 283 -9.25 -14.59 -22.54
C ASP A 283 -9.46 -13.30 -23.34
N LEU A 284 -8.50 -12.39 -23.25
CA LEU A 284 -8.59 -11.15 -24.01
C LEU A 284 -8.19 -11.53 -25.44
N HIS A 285 -9.17 -11.48 -26.34
CA HIS A 285 -8.93 -11.77 -27.74
C HIS A 285 -8.61 -10.48 -28.49
N ILE A 286 -7.33 -10.30 -28.81
CA ILE A 286 -6.91 -9.23 -29.72
C ILE A 286 -6.57 -9.86 -31.06
N ASN A 287 -7.29 -9.48 -32.11
CA ASN A 287 -6.98 -9.91 -33.47
C ASN A 287 -6.04 -8.91 -34.12
N ILE A 288 -4.80 -9.34 -34.37
CA ILE A 288 -3.74 -8.57 -35.02
C ILE A 288 -3.30 -9.35 -36.26
N HIS A 289 -3.42 -8.78 -37.46
CA HIS A 289 -3.06 -9.45 -38.73
C HIS A 289 -3.66 -10.87 -38.90
N HIS A 290 -4.94 -11.06 -38.56
CA HIS A 290 -5.62 -12.37 -38.55
C HIS A 290 -5.04 -13.41 -37.56
N LYS A 291 -4.11 -13.02 -36.70
CA LYS A 291 -3.66 -13.82 -35.56
C LYS A 291 -4.42 -13.38 -34.31
N LYS A 292 -5.02 -14.35 -33.64
CA LYS A 292 -5.70 -14.17 -32.36
C LYS A 292 -4.65 -14.27 -31.25
N ILE A 293 -4.34 -13.16 -30.60
CA ILE A 293 -3.59 -13.17 -29.34
C ILE A 293 -4.61 -13.41 -28.23
N VAL A 294 -4.33 -14.42 -27.40
CA VAL A 294 -5.12 -14.75 -26.22
C VAL A 294 -4.25 -14.46 -25.00
N PHE A 295 -4.73 -13.58 -24.12
CA PHE A 295 -4.07 -13.31 -22.85
C PHE A 295 -4.73 -14.17 -21.77
N ASN A 296 -3.97 -15.08 -21.16
CA ASN A 296 -4.49 -16.01 -20.16
C ASN A 296 -4.15 -15.56 -18.73
N ASP A 297 -5.13 -15.68 -17.82
CA ASP A 297 -5.07 -15.85 -16.35
C ASP A 297 -4.20 -14.93 -15.47
N ARG A 298 -3.72 -13.77 -15.92
CA ARG A 298 -2.96 -12.85 -15.06
C ARG A 298 -3.31 -11.39 -15.31
N VAL A 299 -3.08 -10.53 -14.30
CA VAL A 299 -3.08 -9.07 -14.51
C VAL A 299 -1.97 -8.75 -15.49
N ASN A 300 -2.37 -8.40 -16.71
CA ASN A 300 -1.46 -8.12 -17.81
C ASN A 300 -1.35 -6.62 -18.00
N LEU A 301 -0.13 -6.15 -18.30
CA LEU A 301 0.07 -4.84 -18.89
C LEU A 301 0.32 -5.03 -20.37
N LEU A 302 -0.52 -4.40 -21.17
CA LEU A 302 -0.35 -4.34 -22.59
C LEU A 302 -0.03 -2.90 -22.96
N ASP A 303 1.25 -2.66 -23.23
CA ASP A 303 1.66 -1.43 -23.91
C ASP A 303 1.29 -1.58 -25.39
N LEU A 304 0.26 -0.84 -25.80
CA LEU A 304 -0.25 -0.88 -27.17
C LEU A 304 0.77 -0.35 -28.20
N GLU A 305 1.86 0.31 -27.79
CA GLU A 305 2.95 0.64 -28.71
C GLU A 305 3.72 -0.58 -29.20
N ILE A 306 3.77 -1.65 -28.40
CA ILE A 306 4.42 -2.91 -28.78
C ILE A 306 3.66 -3.58 -29.94
N ILE A 307 2.40 -3.22 -30.15
CA ILE A 307 1.58 -3.71 -31.27
C ILE A 307 1.93 -3.03 -32.61
N GLY A 308 2.81 -2.01 -32.59
CA GLY A 308 3.29 -1.31 -33.79
C GLY A 308 2.32 -0.22 -34.28
N ASP A 309 2.84 0.73 -35.05
CA ASP A 309 2.10 1.89 -35.61
C ASP A 309 1.04 1.51 -36.66
N ASN A 310 0.83 0.23 -36.94
CA ASN A 310 -0.08 -0.20 -37.99
C ASN A 310 -1.51 -0.33 -37.46
N SER A 311 -2.42 0.31 -38.18
CA SER A 311 -3.88 0.32 -38.08
C SER A 311 -4.56 -1.07 -38.18
N ASP A 312 -3.85 -2.16 -37.92
CA ASP A 312 -4.24 -3.53 -38.25
C ASP A 312 -4.90 -4.29 -37.09
N ILE A 313 -5.20 -3.60 -35.98
CA ILE A 313 -6.09 -4.14 -34.95
C ILE A 313 -7.53 -4.00 -35.46
N THR A 314 -8.03 -5.10 -36.02
CA THR A 314 -9.32 -5.13 -36.73
C THR A 314 -10.52 -5.30 -35.80
N LYS A 315 -10.30 -5.88 -34.61
CA LYS A 315 -11.38 -6.12 -33.64
C LYS A 315 -10.83 -6.33 -32.24
N PHE A 316 -11.42 -5.62 -31.28
CA PHE A 316 -11.28 -5.89 -29.85
C PHE A 316 -12.63 -6.38 -29.33
N GLN A 317 -12.64 -7.55 -28.71
CA GLN A 317 -13.86 -8.11 -28.11
C GLN A 317 -13.57 -8.36 -26.63
N PRO A 318 -13.82 -7.39 -25.74
CA PRO A 318 -13.76 -7.65 -24.33
C PRO A 318 -14.89 -8.62 -24.00
N LEU A 319 -14.60 -9.65 -23.21
CA LEU A 319 -15.66 -10.46 -22.63
C LEU A 319 -16.42 -9.60 -21.60
N PRO A 320 -17.74 -9.82 -21.41
CA PRO A 320 -18.63 -8.90 -20.67
C PRO A 320 -18.21 -8.58 -19.22
N ALA A 321 -17.29 -9.36 -18.64
CA ALA A 321 -16.88 -9.26 -17.24
C ALA A 321 -15.45 -8.71 -17.03
N ILE A 322 -14.73 -8.29 -18.07
CA ILE A 322 -13.35 -7.82 -17.91
C ILE A 322 -13.35 -6.44 -17.25
N LYS A 323 -12.63 -6.29 -16.14
CA LYS A 323 -12.24 -4.98 -15.60
C LYS A 323 -10.94 -4.58 -16.26
N PHE A 324 -10.92 -3.41 -16.88
CA PHE A 324 -9.72 -2.85 -17.49
C PHE A 324 -9.53 -1.40 -17.07
N TYR A 325 -8.26 -1.05 -16.96
CA TYR A 325 -7.78 0.27 -16.64
C TYR A 325 -6.84 0.73 -17.73
N SER A 326 -6.74 2.05 -17.87
CA SER A 326 -5.91 2.68 -18.87
C SER A 326 -5.05 3.76 -18.26
N ILE A 327 -3.88 3.97 -18.82
CA ILE A 327 -3.02 5.09 -18.44
C ILE A 327 -2.35 5.67 -19.68
N THR A 328 -2.38 7.00 -19.81
CA THR A 328 -1.71 7.68 -20.92
C THR A 328 -0.20 7.50 -20.81
N LYS A 329 0.52 7.45 -21.94
CA LYS A 329 1.98 7.27 -21.95
C LYS A 329 2.72 8.32 -21.12
N THR A 330 2.28 9.57 -21.16
CA THR A 330 2.89 10.66 -20.37
C THR A 330 2.75 10.41 -18.87
N ARG A 331 1.54 10.04 -18.41
CA ARG A 331 1.30 9.70 -17.00
C ARG A 331 2.04 8.42 -16.59
N PHE A 332 2.07 7.41 -17.46
CA PHE A 332 2.79 6.17 -17.20
C PHE A 332 4.29 6.39 -17.01
N LYS A 333 4.92 7.17 -17.90
CA LYS A 333 6.34 7.57 -17.75
C LYS A 333 6.58 8.32 -16.46
N LYS A 334 5.69 9.25 -16.10
CA LYS A 334 5.75 10.00 -14.84
C LYS A 334 5.67 9.04 -13.64
N VAL A 335 4.71 8.11 -13.61
CA VAL A 335 4.55 7.12 -12.54
C VAL A 335 5.83 6.29 -12.36
N ILE A 336 6.41 5.78 -13.45
CA ILE A 336 7.65 4.99 -13.40
C ILE A 336 8.82 5.83 -12.91
N PHE A 337 8.93 7.08 -13.37
CA PHE A 337 9.99 7.98 -12.96
C PHE A 337 9.90 8.32 -11.47
N ASP A 338 8.69 8.61 -10.98
CA ASP A 338 8.45 8.96 -9.58
C ASP A 338 8.51 7.74 -8.65
N ASN A 339 8.32 6.52 -9.17
CA ASN A 339 8.27 5.27 -8.41
C ASN A 339 9.03 4.15 -9.16
N PRO A 340 10.38 4.13 -9.11
CA PRO A 340 11.21 3.21 -9.89
C PRO A 340 10.89 1.71 -9.68
N GLU A 341 10.44 1.34 -8.48
CA GLU A 341 10.00 0.00 -8.14
C GLU A 341 8.80 -0.48 -8.96
N ILE A 342 7.94 0.44 -9.42
CA ILE A 342 6.88 0.12 -10.40
C ILE A 342 7.55 -0.28 -11.72
N GLY A 343 8.55 0.47 -12.19
CA GLY A 343 9.32 0.13 -13.38
C GLY A 343 9.94 -1.27 -13.31
N VAL A 344 10.49 -1.65 -12.16
CA VAL A 344 11.04 -3.00 -11.93
C VAL A 344 9.95 -4.07 -11.97
N ALA A 345 8.82 -3.84 -11.30
CA ALA A 345 7.69 -4.76 -11.33
C ALA A 345 7.15 -4.97 -12.76
N LEU A 346 7.04 -3.89 -13.52
CA LEU A 346 6.63 -3.91 -14.93
C LEU A 346 7.62 -4.69 -15.81
N GLN A 347 8.92 -4.50 -15.59
CA GLN A 347 9.95 -5.23 -16.34
C GLN A 347 9.87 -6.75 -16.08
N LYS A 348 9.68 -7.17 -14.82
CA LYS A 348 9.48 -8.60 -14.49
C LYS A 348 8.22 -9.17 -15.15
N LEU A 349 7.15 -8.39 -15.17
CA LEU A 349 5.88 -8.77 -15.81
C LEU A 349 6.05 -8.93 -17.33
N LYS A 350 6.83 -8.04 -17.95
CA LYS A 350 7.22 -8.14 -19.36
C LYS A 350 8.01 -9.42 -19.64
N GLU A 351 9.05 -9.71 -18.86
CA GLU A 351 9.89 -10.91 -19.01
C GLU A 351 9.07 -12.20 -18.89
N GLU A 352 8.15 -12.25 -17.92
CA GLU A 352 7.23 -13.37 -17.76
C GLU A 352 6.28 -13.54 -18.95
N PHE A 353 5.72 -12.44 -19.46
CA PHE A 353 4.85 -12.48 -20.64
C PHE A 353 5.57 -13.07 -21.87
N PHE A 354 6.82 -12.69 -22.12
CA PHE A 354 7.59 -13.22 -23.26
C PHE A 354 7.94 -14.69 -23.09
N ARG A 355 8.29 -15.13 -21.88
CA ARG A 355 8.57 -16.54 -21.59
C ARG A 355 7.33 -17.42 -21.82
N ASP A 356 6.14 -16.91 -21.49
CA ASP A 356 4.91 -17.67 -21.61
C ASP A 356 4.35 -17.62 -23.08
N ASN A 357 4.94 -16.82 -23.98
CA ASN A 357 4.48 -16.60 -25.37
C ASN A 357 5.60 -16.70 -26.43
N GLU A 358 6.52 -17.67 -26.29
CA GLU A 358 7.70 -17.86 -27.17
C GLU A 358 7.38 -17.98 -28.68
N HIS A 359 6.12 -18.24 -29.05
CA HIS A 359 5.68 -18.34 -30.45
C HIS A 359 5.35 -17.00 -31.13
N ILE A 360 5.39 -15.88 -30.39
CA ILE A 360 5.22 -14.54 -30.97
C ILE A 360 6.61 -14.04 -31.39
N PRO A 361 6.91 -13.91 -32.69
CA PRO A 361 8.26 -13.57 -33.16
C PRO A 361 8.72 -12.21 -32.61
N ILE A 362 9.84 -12.25 -31.88
CA ILE A 362 10.52 -11.12 -31.22
C ILE A 362 10.81 -9.97 -32.20
N GLU A 363 11.05 -10.29 -33.48
CA GLU A 363 11.39 -9.35 -34.54
C GLU A 363 10.27 -8.37 -34.89
N ASN A 364 9.01 -8.64 -34.50
CA ASN A 364 7.87 -7.75 -34.71
C ASN A 364 7.54 -6.87 -33.47
N MET A 365 8.30 -6.98 -32.38
CA MET A 365 8.01 -6.30 -31.10
C MET A 365 9.22 -5.49 -30.58
N ILE A 366 9.88 -4.75 -31.47
CA ILE A 366 11.02 -3.90 -31.09
C ILE A 366 10.52 -2.73 -30.24
N VAL A 367 10.81 -2.76 -28.94
CA VAL A 367 10.90 -1.53 -28.13
C VAL A 367 12.33 -1.37 -27.69
N GLU A 368 12.93 -0.24 -28.11
CA GLU A 368 14.21 0.23 -27.62
C GLU A 368 14.24 0.13 -26.10
N SER A 369 15.23 -0.59 -25.59
CA SER A 369 15.66 -0.58 -24.19
C SER A 369 15.56 0.85 -23.64
N ILE A 370 14.84 1.03 -22.53
CA ILE A 370 15.00 2.22 -21.69
C ILE A 370 16.47 2.18 -21.25
N LYS A 371 17.33 2.90 -21.97
CA LYS A 371 18.72 3.06 -21.54
C LYS A 371 18.67 3.74 -20.17
N PRO A 372 19.42 3.25 -19.17
CA PRO A 372 19.51 3.93 -17.91
C PRO A 372 19.90 5.39 -18.18
N VAL A 373 19.11 6.33 -17.64
CA VAL A 373 19.43 7.74 -17.70
C VAL A 373 20.75 7.90 -16.95
N ASN A 374 21.85 8.08 -17.70
CA ASN A 374 23.12 8.51 -17.13
C ASN A 374 22.92 9.92 -16.58
N LEU A 375 22.67 10.02 -15.28
CA LEU A 375 22.71 11.29 -14.56
C LEU A 375 24.12 11.88 -14.74
N PRO A 376 24.27 13.11 -15.25
CA PRO A 376 25.57 13.76 -15.28
C PRO A 376 26.01 14.01 -13.83
N ILE A 377 27.03 13.27 -13.39
CA ILE A 377 27.77 13.60 -12.19
C ILE A 377 28.57 14.85 -12.52
N GLU A 378 28.03 16.03 -12.22
CA GLU A 378 28.82 17.26 -12.14
C GLU A 378 29.87 17.08 -11.04
N LYS A 379 31.09 16.68 -11.44
CA LYS A 379 32.28 16.87 -10.61
C LYS A 379 32.56 18.37 -10.56
N LYS A 380 31.95 19.07 -9.60
CA LYS A 380 32.43 20.38 -9.15
C LYS A 380 33.86 20.20 -8.64
N ARG A 381 34.83 20.51 -9.51
CA ARG A 381 36.22 20.75 -9.12
C ARG A 381 36.24 21.94 -8.16
N ILE A 382 36.40 21.67 -6.88
CA ILE A 382 36.85 22.66 -5.91
C ILE A 382 38.28 23.01 -6.32
N LYS A 383 38.46 24.19 -6.92
CA LYS A 383 39.78 24.80 -7.07
C LYS A 383 40.22 25.23 -5.68
N HIS A 384 41.28 24.62 -5.17
CA HIS A 384 42.07 25.21 -4.09
C HIS A 384 42.65 26.53 -4.62
N ALA A 385 42.27 27.64 -3.99
CA ALA A 385 43.01 28.88 -4.08
C ALA A 385 44.16 28.79 -3.07
N ASN A 386 45.37 29.09 -3.56
CA ASN A 386 46.56 29.36 -2.76
C ASN A 386 46.40 30.65 -1.97
#